data_AF-A0A355C916-F1
#
_entry.id   AF-A0A355C916-F1
#
_cell.length_a   1.000
_cell.length_b   1.000
_cell.length_c   1.000
_cell.angle_alpha   90.00
_cell.angle_beta   90.00
_cell.angle_gamma   90.00
#
_symmetry.space_group_name_H-M   'P 1'
#
loop_
_entity.id
_entity.type
_entity.pdbx_description
1 polymer ?
#
loop_
_entity_poly.entity_id
_entity_poly.type
_entity_poly.pdbx_seq_one_letter_code
_entity_poly.pdbx_strand_id
1 'polypeptide(L)'
;TNFNPEINIREVTQKGKYWENGKWVETEPHEIHQPLNYPNIGPKESYVIYHEELESLVKNFPTLKRARFWMTFGQEYLTHLRVIQNIGMARIDEVEYNGQKIVPIQFLKAVLPDPGELGENYTGETSIGCRIRGIKDGKERTYYIYNNCSHQAAYEETGAQGVSYTTGVPATIGAMMFMQG
;
A
#
# COMPACT_ATOMS: atom_id res chain seq x y z
N THR A 1 -0.10 -12.53 -3.35
CA THR A 1 -1.52 -12.47 -2.96
C THR A 1 -1.99 -11.02 -2.94
N ASN A 2 -2.93 -10.65 -3.81
CA ASN A 2 -3.71 -9.40 -3.71
C ASN A 2 -4.77 -9.56 -2.59
N PHE A 3 -4.26 -9.65 -1.36
CA PHE A 3 -4.84 -9.51 -0.03
C PHE A 3 -6.26 -10.01 0.33
N ASN A 4 -6.40 -10.32 1.62
CA ASN A 4 -7.67 -10.50 2.30
C ASN A 4 -8.48 -9.18 2.22
N PRO A 5 -9.71 -9.18 1.66
CA PRO A 5 -10.55 -7.98 1.54
C PRO A 5 -10.72 -7.20 2.83
N GLU A 6 -10.75 -7.88 3.97
CA GLU A 6 -10.86 -7.24 5.28
C GLU A 6 -9.67 -6.31 5.59
N ILE A 7 -8.45 -6.81 5.36
CA ILE A 7 -7.22 -6.07 5.64
C ILE A 7 -7.15 -4.84 4.74
N ASN A 8 -7.39 -5.06 3.44
CA ASN A 8 -7.31 -4.00 2.45
C ASN A 8 -8.34 -2.89 2.72
N ILE A 9 -9.60 -3.22 3.03
CA ILE A 9 -10.62 -2.21 3.36
C ILE A 9 -10.21 -1.42 4.61
N ARG A 10 -9.69 -2.09 5.65
CA ARG A 10 -9.24 -1.41 6.88
C ARG A 10 -8.06 -0.49 6.63
N GLU A 11 -7.04 -0.95 5.89
CA GLU A 11 -5.84 -0.17 5.60
C GLU A 11 -6.13 1.09 4.79
N VAL A 12 -7.08 1.03 3.86
CA VAL A 12 -7.45 2.19 3.04
C VAL A 12 -8.36 3.14 3.79
N THR A 13 -9.16 2.66 4.74
CA THR A 13 -10.19 3.49 5.40
C THR A 13 -9.82 3.97 6.79
N GLN A 14 -8.65 3.58 7.29
CA GLN A 14 -8.09 4.11 8.54
C GLN A 14 -7.65 5.58 8.39
N LYS A 15 -7.54 6.26 9.55
CA LYS A 15 -6.96 7.60 9.61
C LYS A 15 -5.54 7.60 9.05
N GLY A 16 -5.22 8.64 8.29
CA GLY A 16 -3.84 8.88 7.89
C GLY A 16 -3.00 9.23 9.12
N LYS A 17 -1.72 8.86 9.13
CA LYS A 17 -0.78 9.23 10.19
C LYS A 17 0.61 9.43 9.61
N TYR A 18 1.23 10.56 9.92
CA TYR A 18 2.60 10.86 9.50
C TYR A 18 3.37 11.56 10.60
N TRP A 19 4.68 11.71 10.42
CA TRP A 19 5.55 12.33 11.42
C TRP A 19 6.10 13.67 10.93
N GLU A 20 6.06 14.69 11.78
CA GLU A 20 6.62 16.01 11.49
C GLU A 20 7.09 16.70 12.79
N ASN A 21 8.30 17.25 12.76
CA ASN A 21 8.90 18.06 13.83
C ASN A 21 8.79 17.42 15.23
N GLY A 22 9.11 16.13 15.35
CA GLY A 22 9.10 15.43 16.64
C GLY A 22 7.73 14.89 17.08
N LYS A 23 6.69 15.02 16.25
CA LYS A 23 5.32 14.65 16.62
C LYS A 23 4.65 13.82 15.53
N TRP A 24 3.76 12.93 15.97
CA TRP A 24 2.81 12.26 15.09
C TRP A 24 1.61 13.17 14.83
N VAL A 25 1.20 13.24 13.57
CA VAL A 25 0.04 13.99 13.09
C VAL A 25 -0.93 12.99 12.47
N GLU A 26 -2.17 12.98 12.95
CA GLU A 26 -3.27 12.20 12.39
C GLU A 26 -4.11 13.05 11.43
N THR A 27 -4.70 12.43 10.42
CA THR A 27 -5.60 13.06 9.44
C THR A 27 -6.84 12.23 9.25
N GLU A 28 -7.91 12.82 8.69
CA GLU A 28 -9.01 12.00 8.22
C GLU A 28 -8.57 11.12 7.03
N PRO A 29 -9.24 9.98 6.77
CA PRO A 29 -8.91 9.10 5.67
C PRO A 29 -8.91 9.86 4.33
N HIS A 30 -7.83 9.72 3.56
CA HIS A 30 -7.66 10.38 2.26
C HIS A 30 -7.64 11.93 2.27
N GLU A 31 -7.51 12.58 3.43
CA GLU A 31 -7.55 14.04 3.56
C GLU A 31 -6.42 14.75 2.77
N ILE A 32 -5.21 14.20 2.84
CA ILE A 32 -4.03 14.76 2.15
C ILE A 32 -3.72 13.90 0.93
N HIS A 33 -3.93 14.46 -0.26
CA HIS A 33 -3.60 13.81 -1.51
C HIS A 33 -3.13 14.80 -2.58
N GLN A 34 -2.37 14.29 -3.54
CA GLN A 34 -1.96 15.03 -4.74
C GLN A 34 -1.44 14.07 -5.81
N PRO A 35 -1.44 14.49 -7.09
CA PRO A 35 -0.78 13.73 -8.15
C PRO A 35 0.74 13.73 -7.95
N LEU A 36 1.34 12.55 -7.87
CA LEU A 36 2.78 12.35 -7.90
C LEU A 36 3.19 11.72 -9.23
N ASN A 37 4.28 12.19 -9.82
CA ASN A 37 4.80 11.63 -11.07
C ASN A 37 5.72 10.43 -10.80
N TYR A 38 5.37 9.26 -11.32
CA TYR A 38 6.15 8.03 -11.22
C TYR A 38 6.90 7.77 -12.54
N PRO A 39 8.21 7.48 -12.52
CA PRO A 39 8.98 7.18 -13.72
C PRO A 39 8.35 6.04 -14.52
N ASN A 40 8.28 6.18 -15.84
CA ASN A 40 7.64 5.25 -16.79
C ASN A 40 6.13 5.01 -16.63
N ILE A 41 5.52 5.44 -15.52
CA ILE A 41 4.08 5.27 -15.23
C ILE A 41 3.30 6.59 -15.42
N GLY A 42 3.94 7.73 -15.15
CA GLY A 42 3.34 9.06 -15.22
C GLY A 42 2.66 9.49 -13.91
N PRO A 43 1.82 10.54 -13.96
CA PRO A 43 1.15 11.08 -12.78
C PRO A 43 0.06 10.14 -12.27
N LYS A 44 0.07 9.88 -10.95
CA LYS A 44 -0.98 9.12 -10.24
C LYS A 44 -1.38 9.84 -8.97
N GLU A 45 -2.68 9.90 -8.73
CA GLU A 45 -3.22 10.45 -7.48
C GLU A 45 -2.74 9.61 -6.30
N SER A 46 -2.08 10.27 -5.35
CA SER A 46 -1.40 9.61 -4.23
C SER A 46 -1.86 10.22 -2.92
N TYR A 47 -2.17 9.36 -1.95
CA TYR A 47 -2.79 9.71 -0.69
C TYR A 47 -1.81 9.44 0.46
N VAL A 48 -1.75 10.34 1.44
CA VAL A 48 -1.01 10.10 2.66
C VAL A 48 -1.78 9.11 3.52
N ILE A 49 -1.14 7.99 3.83
CA ILE A 49 -1.67 6.98 4.74
C ILE A 49 -0.61 6.64 5.80
N TYR A 50 -1.03 6.00 6.89
CA TYR A 50 -0.09 5.42 7.83
C TYR A 50 0.61 4.20 7.20
N HIS A 51 1.89 4.04 7.51
CA HIS A 51 2.62 2.82 7.18
C HIS A 51 3.72 2.58 8.24
N GLU A 52 3.98 1.31 8.53
CA GLU A 52 4.71 0.86 9.72
C GLU A 52 6.19 1.27 9.76
N GLU A 53 6.84 1.40 8.60
CA GLU A 53 8.27 1.72 8.53
C GLU A 53 8.56 3.12 9.06
N LEU A 54 7.57 4.03 9.03
CA LEU A 54 7.69 5.37 9.59
C LEU A 54 8.12 5.33 11.06
N GLU A 55 7.62 4.39 11.86
CA GLU A 55 7.98 4.24 13.29
C GLU A 55 9.48 3.96 13.46
N SER A 56 10.04 3.12 12.57
CA SER A 56 11.47 2.80 12.57
C SER A 56 12.32 3.93 11.97
N LEU A 57 11.84 4.59 10.92
CA LEU A 57 12.58 5.66 10.23
C LEU A 57 12.79 6.86 11.16
N VAL A 58 11.74 7.30 11.86
CA VAL A 58 11.85 8.47 12.76
C VAL A 58 12.74 8.20 13.97
N LYS A 59 12.83 6.93 14.40
CA LYS A 59 13.72 6.50 15.47
C LYS A 59 15.19 6.44 15.03
N ASN A 60 15.45 5.89 13.84
CA ASN A 60 16.81 5.66 13.35
C ASN A 60 17.42 6.86 12.61
N PHE A 61 16.61 7.80 12.15
CA PHE A 61 17.04 9.05 11.51
C PHE A 61 16.56 10.26 12.31
N PRO A 62 17.15 10.56 13.48
CA PRO A 62 16.67 11.61 14.40
C PRO A 62 16.77 13.03 13.82
N THR A 63 17.49 13.21 12.71
CA THR A 63 17.59 14.48 11.98
C THR A 63 16.44 14.71 11.01
N LEU A 64 15.53 13.73 10.83
CA LEU A 64 14.33 13.91 10.03
C LEU A 64 13.53 15.10 10.55
N LYS A 65 13.00 15.90 9.63
CA LYS A 65 12.03 16.96 9.94
C LYS A 65 10.60 16.55 9.63
N ARG A 66 10.42 15.66 8.65
CA ARG A 66 9.14 15.09 8.25
C ARG A 66 9.34 13.75 7.56
N ALA A 67 8.45 12.80 7.81
CA ALA A 67 8.35 11.53 7.10
C ALA A 67 6.87 11.24 6.78
N ARG A 68 6.57 10.86 5.54
CA ARG A 68 5.22 10.56 5.04
C ARG A 68 5.28 9.36 4.11
N PHE A 69 4.28 8.50 4.18
CA PHE A 69 4.06 7.43 3.22
C PHE A 69 2.95 7.84 2.25
N TRP A 70 3.12 7.54 0.96
CA TRP A 70 2.17 7.90 -0.10
C TRP A 70 1.79 6.64 -0.87
N MET A 71 0.48 6.40 -1.02
CA MET A 71 -0.03 5.26 -1.77
C MET A 71 -1.00 5.72 -2.86
N THR A 72 -0.94 5.09 -4.03
CA THR A 72 -1.83 5.42 -5.14
C THR A 72 -3.15 4.69 -5.02
N PHE A 73 -4.27 5.40 -5.20
CA PHE A 73 -5.59 4.79 -5.33
C PHE A 73 -6.31 5.34 -6.55
N GLY A 74 -6.86 4.43 -7.38
CA GLY A 74 -7.74 4.82 -8.47
C GLY A 74 -9.08 5.33 -7.96
N GLN A 75 -9.66 6.33 -8.63
CA GLN A 75 -10.94 6.90 -8.21
C GLN A 75 -12.09 5.87 -8.25
N GLU A 76 -12.06 4.97 -9.24
CA GLU A 76 -13.01 3.85 -9.36
C GLU A 76 -12.89 2.90 -8.17
N TYR A 77 -11.66 2.56 -7.79
CA TYR A 77 -11.39 1.71 -6.62
C TYR A 77 -11.92 2.35 -5.32
N LEU A 78 -11.63 3.62 -5.06
CA LEU A 78 -12.17 4.33 -3.89
C LEU A 78 -13.71 4.40 -3.92
N THR A 79 -14.29 4.54 -5.11
CA THR A 79 -15.75 4.54 -5.28
C THR A 79 -16.34 3.18 -4.92
N HIS A 80 -15.76 2.08 -5.38
CA HIS A 80 -16.19 0.73 -5.03
C HIS A 80 -16.08 0.45 -3.54
N LEU A 81 -14.96 0.83 -2.91
CA LEU A 81 -14.78 0.71 -1.47
C LEU A 81 -15.86 1.46 -0.68
N ARG A 82 -16.11 2.72 -1.03
CA ARG A 82 -17.15 3.54 -0.39
C ARG A 82 -18.53 2.91 -0.54
N VAL A 83 -18.87 2.38 -1.73
CA VAL A 83 -20.15 1.70 -1.97
C VAL A 83 -20.25 0.46 -1.09
N ILE A 84 -19.24 -0.42 -1.09
CA ILE A 84 -19.18 -1.64 -0.26
C ILE A 84 -19.38 -1.32 1.22
N GLN A 85 -18.77 -0.25 1.72
CA GLN A 85 -18.95 0.22 3.10
C GLN A 85 -20.36 0.72 3.35
N ASN A 86 -20.89 1.60 2.49
CA ASN A 86 -22.19 2.23 2.67
C ASN A 86 -23.35 1.23 2.64
N ILE A 87 -23.23 0.15 1.86
CA ILE A 87 -24.24 -0.92 1.82
C ILE A 87 -24.04 -1.98 2.92
N GLY A 88 -23.05 -1.80 3.81
CA GLY A 88 -22.80 -2.67 4.96
C GLY A 88 -22.03 -3.97 4.64
N MET A 89 -21.50 -4.14 3.42
CA MET A 89 -20.75 -5.34 3.04
C MET A 89 -19.35 -5.42 3.65
N ALA A 90 -18.85 -4.31 4.21
CA ALA A 90 -17.60 -4.27 4.97
C ALA A 90 -17.76 -4.60 6.47
N ARG A 91 -18.97 -4.92 6.94
CA ARG A 91 -19.24 -5.21 8.35
C ARG A 91 -18.59 -6.51 8.82
N ILE A 92 -18.13 -6.49 10.07
CA ILE A 92 -17.51 -7.63 10.77
C ILE A 92 -18.46 -8.31 11.77
N ASP A 93 -19.58 -7.67 12.08
CA ASP A 93 -20.59 -8.20 12.98
C ASP A 93 -21.62 -9.06 12.22
N GLU A 94 -22.22 -10.00 12.94
CA GLU A 94 -23.18 -10.96 12.37
C GLU A 94 -24.50 -10.29 11.96
N VAL A 95 -25.05 -10.73 10.84
CA VAL A 95 -26.40 -10.43 10.38
C VAL A 95 -27.16 -11.73 10.22
N GLU A 96 -28.41 -11.78 10.69
CA GLU A 96 -29.29 -12.92 10.46
C GLU A 96 -29.97 -12.81 9.09
N TYR A 97 -29.82 -13.84 8.26
CA TYR A 97 -30.45 -13.95 6.96
C TYR A 97 -31.02 -15.36 6.80
N ASN A 98 -32.36 -15.48 6.70
CA ASN A 98 -33.07 -16.76 6.59
C ASN A 98 -32.67 -17.79 7.68
N GLY A 99 -32.53 -17.34 8.93
CA GLY A 99 -32.16 -18.20 10.07
C GLY A 99 -30.67 -18.59 10.12
N GLN A 100 -29.83 -18.06 9.23
CA GLN A 100 -28.38 -18.22 9.26
C GLN A 100 -27.70 -16.92 9.66
N LYS A 101 -26.66 -17.03 10.49
CA LYS A 101 -25.78 -15.92 10.86
C LYS A 101 -24.68 -15.80 9.82
N ILE A 102 -24.56 -14.63 9.21
CA ILE A 102 -23.57 -14.32 8.18
C ILE A 102 -22.77 -13.09 8.62
N VAL A 103 -21.44 -13.14 8.45
CA VAL A 103 -20.59 -11.96 8.56
C VAL A 103 -20.40 -11.36 7.16
N PRO A 104 -20.92 -10.16 6.86
CA PRO A 104 -20.94 -9.62 5.49
C PRO A 104 -19.58 -9.60 4.79
N ILE A 105 -18.50 -9.23 5.47
CA ILE A 105 -17.16 -9.20 4.86
C ILE A 105 -16.66 -10.59 4.44
N GLN A 106 -17.05 -11.64 5.18
CA GLN A 106 -16.69 -13.02 4.83
C GLN A 106 -17.47 -13.49 3.60
N PHE A 107 -18.75 -13.10 3.49
CA PHE A 107 -19.54 -13.37 2.29
C PHE A 107 -19.00 -12.60 1.08
N LEU A 108 -18.61 -11.33 1.25
CA LEU A 108 -17.98 -10.54 0.20
C LEU A 108 -16.73 -11.24 -0.34
N LYS A 109 -15.87 -11.76 0.57
CA LYS A 109 -14.69 -12.53 0.18
C LYS A 109 -15.03 -13.76 -0.67
N ALA A 110 -16.15 -14.43 -0.40
CA ALA A 110 -16.56 -15.62 -1.14
C ALA A 110 -17.09 -15.32 -2.55
N VAL A 111 -17.57 -14.10 -2.82
CA VAL A 111 -18.08 -13.69 -4.14
C VAL A 111 -17.07 -12.93 -4.98
N LEU A 112 -15.97 -12.47 -4.39
CA LEU A 112 -14.88 -11.83 -5.13
C LEU A 112 -14.06 -12.89 -5.90
N PRO A 113 -13.50 -12.54 -7.08
CA PRO A 113 -12.59 -13.42 -7.81
C PRO A 113 -11.40 -13.86 -6.95
N ASP A 114 -10.87 -15.06 -7.18
CA ASP A 114 -9.67 -15.52 -6.48
C ASP A 114 -8.49 -14.59 -6.81
N PRO A 115 -7.86 -13.95 -5.82
CA PRO A 115 -6.70 -13.10 -6.03
C PRO A 115 -5.50 -13.79 -6.70
N GLY A 116 -5.41 -15.13 -6.61
CA GLY A 116 -4.37 -15.92 -7.26
C GLY A 116 -4.54 -16.00 -8.78
N GLU A 117 -5.79 -16.08 -9.25
CA GLU A 117 -6.14 -16.17 -10.69
C GLU A 117 -6.04 -14.82 -11.40
N LEU A 118 -6.06 -13.72 -10.64
CA LEU A 118 -5.93 -12.38 -11.20
C LEU A 118 -4.58 -12.14 -11.88
N GLY A 119 -3.51 -12.83 -11.48
CA GLY A 119 -2.14 -12.56 -11.94
C GLY A 119 -1.93 -12.69 -13.46
N GLU A 120 -2.60 -13.65 -14.12
CA GLU A 120 -2.38 -13.95 -15.55
C GLU A 120 -2.72 -12.77 -16.47
N ASN A 121 -3.73 -11.97 -16.10
CA ASN A 121 -4.20 -10.84 -16.91
C ASN A 121 -3.74 -9.48 -16.38
N TYR A 122 -2.86 -9.43 -15.37
CA TYR A 122 -2.37 -8.17 -14.81
C TYR A 122 -1.37 -7.53 -15.75
N THR A 123 -1.67 -6.28 -16.12
CA THR A 123 -0.78 -5.46 -16.93
C THR A 123 -0.31 -4.22 -16.19
N GLY A 124 0.80 -3.65 -16.63
CA GLY A 124 1.37 -2.45 -16.07
C GLY A 124 2.52 -2.72 -15.10
N GLU A 125 2.91 -1.69 -14.36
CA GLU A 125 4.06 -1.70 -13.48
C GLU A 125 3.68 -1.19 -12.09
N THR A 126 4.31 -1.77 -11.07
CA THR A 126 4.41 -1.13 -9.75
C THR A 126 5.60 -0.16 -9.77
N SER A 127 5.53 0.94 -9.00
CA SER A 127 6.68 1.83 -8.75
C SER A 127 6.72 2.22 -7.29
N ILE A 128 7.74 1.75 -6.57
CA ILE A 128 7.88 1.93 -5.13
C ILE A 128 9.24 2.58 -4.87
N GLY A 129 9.28 3.63 -4.03
CA GLY A 129 10.53 4.34 -3.79
C GLY A 129 10.44 5.45 -2.76
N CYS A 130 11.60 6.04 -2.48
CA CYS A 130 11.80 7.06 -1.46
C CYS A 130 12.22 8.39 -2.10
N ARG A 131 11.41 9.43 -1.94
CA ARG A 131 11.76 10.83 -2.28
C ARG A 131 12.39 11.50 -1.07
N ILE A 132 13.69 11.76 -1.13
CA ILE A 132 14.49 12.20 0.01
C ILE A 132 14.99 13.62 -0.28
N ARG A 133 14.82 14.53 0.67
CA ARG A 133 15.38 15.89 0.64
C ARG A 133 16.25 16.09 1.86
N GLY A 134 17.45 16.63 1.67
CA GLY A 134 18.40 16.86 2.76
C GLY A 134 19.51 17.85 2.37
N ILE A 135 20.53 17.96 3.21
CA ILE A 135 21.70 18.81 2.99
C ILE A 135 22.92 17.91 2.78
N LYS A 136 23.69 18.18 1.72
CA LYS A 136 24.98 17.53 1.43
C LYS A 136 25.97 18.60 0.98
N ASP A 137 27.14 18.63 1.63
CA ASP A 137 28.20 19.64 1.37
C ASP A 137 27.70 21.08 1.52
N GLY A 138 26.88 21.34 2.55
CA GLY A 138 26.29 22.65 2.82
C GLY A 138 25.19 23.09 1.84
N LYS A 139 24.83 22.26 0.85
CA LYS A 139 23.81 22.56 -0.15
C LYS A 139 22.62 21.61 -0.05
N GLU A 140 21.44 22.14 -0.28
CA GLU A 140 20.24 21.31 -0.37
C GLU A 140 20.31 20.39 -1.59
N ARG A 141 19.89 19.13 -1.40
CA ARG A 141 19.76 18.14 -2.47
C ARG A 141 18.47 17.34 -2.30
N THR A 142 17.93 16.91 -3.44
CA THR A 142 16.80 15.99 -3.51
C THR A 142 17.21 14.77 -4.32
N TYR A 143 16.87 13.58 -3.81
CA TYR A 143 17.11 12.29 -4.44
C TYR A 143 15.80 11.52 -4.54
N TYR A 144 15.67 10.72 -5.59
CA TYR A 144 14.60 9.75 -5.72
C TYR A 144 15.21 8.40 -6.07
N ILE A 145 15.03 7.43 -5.17
CA ILE A 145 15.47 6.04 -5.36
C ILE A 145 14.20 5.21 -5.44
N TYR A 146 14.03 4.44 -6.49
CA TYR A 146 12.82 3.69 -6.76
C TYR A 146 13.11 2.39 -7.51
N ASN A 147 12.15 1.47 -7.45
CA ASN A 147 12.09 0.28 -8.27
C ASN A 147 10.77 0.30 -9.05
N ASN A 148 10.86 0.05 -10.36
CA ASN A 148 9.71 -0.32 -11.16
C ASN A 148 9.73 -1.83 -11.38
N CYS A 149 8.58 -2.49 -11.25
CA CYS A 149 8.42 -3.92 -11.47
C CYS A 149 7.20 -4.19 -12.34
N SER A 150 7.42 -4.79 -13.51
CA SER A 150 6.34 -5.22 -14.43
C SER A 150 5.60 -6.42 -13.84
N HIS A 151 4.26 -6.37 -13.87
CA HIS A 151 3.45 -7.49 -13.43
C HIS A 151 3.65 -8.73 -14.29
N GLN A 152 3.78 -8.56 -15.61
CA GLN A 152 3.97 -9.66 -16.55
C GLN A 152 5.32 -10.34 -16.36
N ALA A 153 6.41 -9.56 -16.27
CA ALA A 153 7.74 -10.14 -16.03
C ALA A 153 7.80 -10.90 -14.69
N ALA A 154 7.19 -10.36 -13.63
CA ALA A 154 7.10 -11.05 -12.35
C ALA A 154 6.29 -12.37 -12.44
N TYR A 155 5.19 -12.35 -13.19
CA TYR A 155 4.34 -13.54 -13.39
C TYR A 155 5.04 -14.60 -14.24
N GLU A 156 5.74 -14.21 -15.30
CA GLU A 156 6.55 -15.11 -16.13
C GLU A 156 7.66 -15.81 -15.33
N GLU A 157 8.30 -15.09 -14.40
CA GLU A 157 9.39 -15.65 -13.57
C GLU A 157 8.87 -16.53 -12.42
N THR A 158 7.80 -16.10 -11.73
CA THR A 158 7.42 -16.68 -10.43
C THR A 158 5.99 -17.18 -10.34
N GLY A 159 5.16 -16.98 -11.37
CA GLY A 159 3.72 -17.20 -11.32
C GLY A 159 2.98 -16.21 -10.42
N ALA A 160 3.63 -15.14 -9.97
CA ALA A 160 3.06 -14.15 -9.07
C ALA A 160 3.22 -12.71 -9.62
N GLN A 161 2.21 -11.87 -9.37
CA GLN A 161 2.23 -10.48 -9.80
C GLN A 161 3.21 -9.60 -9.01
N GLY A 162 3.58 -8.45 -9.58
CA GLY A 162 4.59 -7.50 -9.08
C GLY A 162 4.54 -7.09 -7.59
N VAL A 163 3.37 -6.94 -6.95
CA VAL A 163 3.25 -6.64 -5.51
C VAL A 163 3.76 -7.82 -4.66
N SER A 164 3.47 -9.05 -5.07
CA SER A 164 3.95 -10.24 -4.36
C SER A 164 5.46 -10.41 -4.58
N TYR A 165 5.90 -10.18 -5.80
CA TYR A 165 7.31 -10.25 -6.20
C TYR A 165 8.17 -9.24 -5.42
N THR A 166 7.74 -7.97 -5.38
CA THR A 166 8.44 -6.88 -4.68
C THR A 166 8.48 -7.05 -3.16
N THR A 167 7.63 -7.90 -2.59
CA THR A 167 7.69 -8.30 -1.17
C THR A 167 8.56 -9.54 -0.96
N GLY A 168 8.40 -10.57 -1.81
CA GLY A 168 9.07 -11.86 -1.68
C GLY A 168 10.58 -11.81 -1.94
N VAL A 169 11.02 -11.01 -2.92
CA VAL A 169 12.45 -10.88 -3.24
C VAL A 169 13.24 -10.26 -2.08
N PRO A 170 12.85 -9.09 -1.51
CA PRO A 170 13.53 -8.54 -0.33
C PRO A 170 13.52 -9.48 0.89
N ALA A 171 12.42 -10.21 1.13
CA ALA A 171 12.35 -11.19 2.21
C ALA A 171 13.40 -12.30 2.03
N THR A 172 13.56 -12.80 0.81
CA THR A 172 14.56 -13.82 0.46
C THR A 172 15.98 -13.26 0.60
N ILE A 173 16.25 -12.06 0.08
CA ILE A 173 17.56 -11.40 0.21
C ILE A 173 17.92 -11.20 1.68
N GLY A 174 16.99 -10.72 2.50
CA GLY A 174 17.21 -10.55 3.94
C GLY A 174 17.58 -11.86 4.63
N ALA A 175 16.89 -12.95 4.30
CA ALA A 175 17.20 -14.28 4.82
C ALA A 175 18.59 -14.77 4.35
N MET A 176 18.93 -14.56 3.07
CA MET A 176 20.24 -14.93 2.53
C MET A 176 21.38 -14.16 3.20
N MET A 177 21.25 -12.84 3.36
CA MET A 177 22.24 -12.02 4.04
C MET A 177 22.42 -12.49 5.49
N PHE A 178 21.33 -12.75 6.21
CA PHE A 178 21.40 -13.26 7.57
C PHE A 178 22.12 -14.62 7.67
N MET A 179 21.93 -15.51 6.70
CA MET A 179 22.60 -16.81 6.65
C MET A 179 24.08 -16.73 6.25
N GLN A 180 24.49 -15.69 5.52
CA GLN A 180 25.86 -15.51 5.04
C GLN A 180 26.77 -14.75 6.02
N GLY A 181 26.19 -14.04 6.99
CA GLY A 181 26.91 -13.20 7.96
C GLY A 181 27.29 -11.83 7.41
#